data_AF-A0A8J7UFQ5-F1
#
_entry.id   AF-A0A8J7UFQ5-F1
#
_cell.length_a   1.000
_cell.length_b   1.000
_cell.length_c   1.000
_cell.angle_alpha   90.00
_cell.angle_beta   90.00
_cell.angle_gamma   90.00
#
_symmetry.space_group_name_H-M   'P 1'
#
loop_
_entity.id
_entity.type
_entity.pdbx_description
1 polymer ?
#
loop_
_entity_poly.entity_id
_entity_poly.type
_entity_poly.pdbx_seq_one_letter_code
_entity_poly.pdbx_strand_id
1 'polypeptide(L)' 'INGREWAEMRSFWDIENDFMGGPAVTYSTRDVMNNRIVVIDCYVYHPDGDKRNYIRGLEAIVHSIRLEEDSAVIAD' A
#
# COMPACT_ATOMS: atom_id res chain seq x y z
N ILE A 1 7.91 4.02 6.38
CA ILE A 1 6.87 5.07 6.56
C ILE A 1 6.74 5.33 8.06
N ASN A 2 6.76 6.58 8.53
CA ASN A 2 6.72 6.96 9.96
C ASN A 2 7.77 6.28 10.86
N GLY A 3 9.03 6.20 10.40
CA GLY A 3 10.10 5.53 11.18
C GLY A 3 10.03 3.99 11.20
N ARG A 4 8.95 3.39 10.68
CA ARG A 4 8.83 1.94 10.48
C ARG A 4 9.46 1.50 9.16
N GLU A 5 10.04 0.30 9.15
CA GLU A 5 10.51 -0.40 7.95
C GLU A 5 9.33 -0.99 7.18
N TRP A 6 9.31 -0.77 5.87
CA TRP A 6 8.28 -1.32 4.98
C TRP A 6 8.95 -2.01 3.81
N ALA A 7 8.41 -3.16 3.40
CA ALA A 7 8.69 -3.73 2.09
C ALA A 7 7.67 -3.20 1.09
N GLU A 8 8.15 -2.64 -0.01
CA GLU A 8 7.35 -2.17 -1.13
C GLU A 8 7.57 -3.10 -2.33
N MET A 9 6.48 -3.51 -2.97
CA MET A 9 6.50 -4.24 -4.23
C MET A 9 5.64 -3.49 -5.24
N ARG A 10 6.22 -3.14 -6.39
CA ARG A 10 5.49 -2.57 -7.53
C ARG A 10 5.20 -3.67 -8.53
N SER A 11 3.96 -3.76 -8.97
CA SER A 11 3.48 -4.85 -9.81
C SER A 11 2.49 -4.36 -10.86
N PHE A 12 2.12 -5.28 -11.74
CA PHE A 12 1.01 -5.14 -12.65
C PHE A 12 0.00 -6.22 -12.28
N TRP A 13 -1.26 -5.84 -12.05
CA TRP A 13 -2.35 -6.80 -11.87
C TRP A 13 -3.02 -7.02 -13.22
N ASP A 14 -3.47 -8.24 -13.46
CA ASP A 14 -4.23 -8.64 -14.64
C ASP A 14 -5.33 -9.65 -14.28
N ILE A 15 -6.24 -9.88 -15.22
CA ILE A 15 -7.32 -10.86 -15.09
C ILE A 15 -7.09 -11.95 -16.14
N GLU A 16 -7.14 -13.20 -15.70
CA GLU A 16 -7.04 -14.34 -16.61
C GLU A 16 -8.22 -14.36 -17.59
N ASN A 17 -7.93 -14.54 -18.88
CA ASN A 17 -8.90 -14.51 -19.98
C ASN A 17 -9.60 -13.15 -20.21
N ASP A 18 -9.00 -12.05 -19.76
CA ASP A 18 -9.46 -10.69 -20.06
C ASP A 18 -8.27 -9.77 -20.41
N PHE A 19 -8.53 -8.62 -21.04
CA PHE A 19 -7.53 -7.59 -21.35
C PHE A 19 -7.40 -6.54 -20.23
N MET A 20 -8.08 -6.76 -19.11
CA MET A 20 -8.05 -5.86 -17.97
C MET A 20 -6.76 -6.02 -17.16
N GLY A 21 -6.17 -4.90 -16.81
CA GLY A 21 -5.00 -4.84 -15.94
C GLY A 21 -4.60 -3.41 -15.60
N GLY A 22 -3.59 -3.27 -14.76
CA GLY A 22 -3.10 -1.95 -14.37
C GLY A 22 -1.96 -1.97 -13.37
N PRO A 23 -1.43 -0.77 -13.05
CA PRO A 23 -0.44 -0.62 -12.02
C PRO A 23 -1.02 -1.05 -10.66
N ALA A 24 -0.20 -1.74 -9.88
CA ALA A 24 -0.44 -2.03 -8.48
C ALA A 24 0.83 -1.76 -7.65
N VAL A 25 0.64 -1.52 -6.37
CA VAL A 25 1.70 -1.43 -5.38
C VAL A 25 1.24 -2.10 -4.09
N THR A 26 2.09 -2.95 -3.54
CA THR A 26 1.85 -3.63 -2.27
C THR A 26 2.85 -3.13 -1.25
N TYR A 27 2.35 -2.78 -0.08
CA TYR A 27 3.14 -2.39 1.08
C TYR A 27 2.96 -3.43 2.18
N SER A 28 4.06 -3.90 2.77
CA SER A 28 3.98 -4.78 3.94
C SER A 28 4.89 -4.31 5.05
N THR A 29 4.43 -4.48 6.28
CA THR A 29 5.21 -4.20 7.48
C THR A 29 4.86 -5.16 8.61
N ARG A 30 5.84 -5.40 9.47
CA ARG A 30 5.59 -6.03 10.78
C ARG A 30 4.82 -5.07 11.67
N ASP A 31 3.85 -5.59 12.43
CA ASP A 31 3.16 -4.94 13.55
C ASP A 31 3.42 -5.82 14.78
N VAL A 32 4.49 -5.51 15.52
CA VAL A 32 5.05 -6.38 16.55
C VAL A 32 4.13 -6.45 17.76
N MET A 33 3.52 -5.33 18.16
CA MET A 33 2.63 -5.28 19.32
C MET A 33 1.43 -6.22 19.17
N ASN A 34 0.90 -6.35 17.95
CA ASN A 34 -0.23 -7.21 17.65
C ASN A 34 0.16 -8.58 17.08
N ASN A 35 1.45 -8.90 17.03
CA ASN A 35 1.99 -10.15 16.48
C ASN A 35 1.43 -10.50 15.09
N ARG A 36 1.43 -9.53 14.17
CA ARG A 36 0.93 -9.71 12.79
C ARG A 36 1.79 -9.02 11.75
N ILE A 37 1.55 -9.36 10.49
CA ILE A 37 2.02 -8.60 9.34
C ILE A 37 0.83 -7.83 8.78
N VAL A 38 1.00 -6.53 8.59
CA VAL A 38 0.04 -5.70 7.87
C VAL A 38 0.48 -5.66 6.42
N VAL A 39 -0.41 -6.07 5.52
CA VAL A 39 -0.22 -6.01 4.07
C VAL A 39 -1.31 -5.11 3.49
N ILE A 40 -0.91 -4.19 2.61
CA ILE A 40 -1.80 -3.25 1.95
C ILE A 40 -1.58 -3.38 0.45
N ASP A 41 -2.58 -3.90 -0.24
CA ASP A 41 -2.60 -4.00 -1.69
C ASP A 41 -3.35 -2.82 -2.29
N CYS A 42 -2.66 -2.05 -3.12
CA CYS A 42 -3.22 -0.91 -3.83
C CYS A 42 -3.24 -1.22 -5.32
N TYR A 43 -4.41 -1.24 -5.92
CA TYR A 43 -4.59 -1.39 -7.37
C TYR A 43 -5.65 -0.41 -7.87
N VAL A 44 -5.54 -0.02 -9.14
CA VAL A 44 -6.49 0.92 -9.77
C VAL A 44 -7.20 0.26 -10.92
N TYR A 45 -8.51 0.09 -10.78
CA TYR A 45 -9.42 -0.23 -11.88
C TYR A 45 -9.91 1.06 -12.54
N HIS A 46 -9.38 1.39 -13.71
CA HIS A 46 -9.78 2.57 -14.47
C HIS A 46 -9.52 2.37 -15.97
N PRO A 47 -10.26 1.48 -16.65
CA PRO A 47 -9.92 1.00 -18.00
C PRO A 47 -9.75 2.14 -19.02
N ASP A 48 -10.63 3.14 -18.99
CA ASP A 48 -10.73 4.17 -20.03
C ASP A 48 -9.86 5.42 -19.79
N GLY A 49 -8.89 5.37 -18.87
CA GLY A 49 -8.07 6.54 -18.58
C GLY A 49 -6.75 6.30 -17.85
N ASP A 50 -6.07 7.42 -17.58
CA ASP A 50 -4.77 7.46 -16.92
C ASP A 50 -4.86 7.06 -15.44
N LYS A 51 -4.00 6.12 -15.03
CA LYS A 51 -4.02 5.51 -13.70
C LYS A 51 -3.01 6.12 -12.71
N ARG A 52 -2.06 6.92 -13.22
CA ARG A 52 -0.92 7.46 -12.45
C ARG A 52 -1.36 8.26 -11.22
N ASN A 53 -2.32 9.17 -11.38
CA ASN A 53 -2.74 10.03 -10.27
C ASN A 53 -3.54 9.26 -9.22
N TYR A 54 -4.32 8.26 -9.63
CA TYR A 54 -5.02 7.37 -8.70
C TYR A 54 -4.05 6.54 -7.88
N ILE A 55 -3.00 5.97 -8.49
CA ILE A 55 -1.96 5.26 -7.76
C ILE A 55 -1.25 6.16 -6.75
N ARG A 56 -0.89 7.39 -7.15
CA ARG A 56 -0.29 8.36 -6.22
C ARG A 56 -1.22 8.70 -5.05
N GLY A 57 -2.52 8.76 -5.30
CA GLY A 57 -3.53 8.95 -4.26
C GLY A 57 -3.58 7.79 -3.28
N LEU A 58 -3.55 6.54 -3.78
CA LEU A 58 -3.48 5.35 -2.94
C LEU A 58 -2.18 5.32 -2.11
N GLU A 59 -1.03 5.62 -2.72
CA GLU A 59 0.25 5.73 -2.00
C GLU A 59 0.15 6.81 -0.89
N ALA A 60 -0.46 7.97 -1.17
CA ALA A 60 -0.65 9.01 -0.16
C ALA A 60 -1.51 8.52 1.03
N ILE A 61 -2.54 7.71 0.80
CA ILE A 61 -3.31 7.05 1.85
C ILE A 61 -2.41 6.14 2.67
N VAL A 62 -1.60 5.27 2.03
CA VAL A 62 -0.66 4.38 2.73
C VAL A 62 0.32 5.18 3.60
N HIS A 63 0.86 6.28 3.07
CA HIS A 63 1.76 7.17 3.80
C HIS A 63 1.10 7.89 5.00
N SER A 64 -0.24 7.98 5.03
CA SER A 64 -0.99 8.57 6.14
C SER A 64 -1.30 7.59 7.28
N ILE A 65 -1.15 6.27 7.05
CA ILE A 65 -1.48 5.25 8.05
C ILE A 65 -0.60 5.45 9.30
N ARG A 66 -1.19 5.19 10.47
CA ARG A 66 -0.53 5.14 11.77
C ARG A 66 -0.92 3.84 12.44
N LEU A 67 0.07 3.07 12.86
CA LEU A 67 -0.15 1.93 13.77
C LEU A 67 0.05 2.38 15.21
N GLU A 68 -0.50 1.63 16.16
CA GLU A 68 -0.42 1.98 17.59
C GLU A 68 1.03 2.15 18.07
N GLU A 69 1.95 1.32 17.57
CA GLU A 69 3.38 1.38 17.89
C GLU A 69 4.02 2.69 17.39
N ASP A 70 3.49 3.29 16.31
CA ASP A 70 3.97 4.58 15.81
C ASP A 70 3.63 5.73 16.79
N SER A 71 2.58 5.55 17.61
CA SER A 71 2.19 6.53 18.64
C SER A 71 3.04 6.40 19.90
N ALA A 72 3.52 5.20 20.21
CA ALA A 72 4.40 4.95 21.34
C ALA A 72 5.78 5.60 21.13
N VAL A 73 6.30 5.64 19.90
CA VAL A 73 7.58 6.28 19.56
C VAL A 73 7.53 7.81 19.65
N ILE A 74 6.35 8.44 19.55
CA ILE A 74 6.21 9.91 19.65
C ILE A 74 6.10 10.37 21.12
N ALA A 75 5.78 9.46 22.04
CA ALA A 75 5.59 9.77 23.46
C ALA A 75 6.90 9.76 24.28
N ASP A 76 8.02 9.34 23.68
CA ASP A 76 9.37 9.28 24.29
C ASP A 76 10.31 10.39 23.77
#